data_AF-A0A7W6NN23-F1
#
_entry.id   AF-A0A7W6NN23-F1
#
_cell.length_a   1.000
_cell.length_b   1.000
_cell.length_c   1.000
_cell.angle_alpha   90.00
_cell.angle_beta   90.00
_cell.angle_gamma   90.00
#
_symmetry.space_group_name_H-M   'P 1'
#
loop_
_entity.id
_entity.type
_entity.pdbx_description
1 polymer ?
#
loop_
_entity_poly.entity_id
_entity_poly.type
_entity_poly.pdbx_seq_one_letter_code
_entity_poly.pdbx_strand_id
1 'polypeptide(L)' 'MDQATAQELLKLIHSIADPCEDIIAKAGDLAGDPSQPPEIQQASADLAATVEQLFQIAHYIMNATPRL' A
#
# COMPACT_ATOMS: atom_id res chain seq x y z
N MET A 1 -5.58 -26.29 -9.23
CA MET A 1 -5.31 -25.51 -8.01
C MET A 1 -6.57 -25.53 -7.18
N ASP A 2 -6.48 -26.02 -5.93
CA ASP A 2 -7.62 -26.21 -5.05
C ASP A 2 -8.24 -24.85 -4.68
N GLN A 3 -9.57 -24.75 -4.73
CA GLN A 3 -10.30 -23.49 -4.53
C GLN A 3 -10.04 -22.92 -3.11
N ALA A 4 -9.76 -23.79 -2.15
CA ALA A 4 -9.36 -23.44 -0.78
C ALA A 4 -8.02 -22.68 -0.75
N THR A 5 -7.02 -23.10 -1.53
CA THR A 5 -5.69 -22.47 -1.58
C THR A 5 -5.75 -21.06 -2.18
N ALA A 6 -6.63 -20.85 -3.18
CA ALA A 6 -6.85 -19.52 -3.77
C ALA A 6 -7.49 -18.54 -2.77
N GLN A 7 -8.43 -19.01 -1.94
CA GLN A 7 -9.06 -18.19 -0.89
C GLN A 7 -8.10 -17.83 0.24
N GLU A 8 -7.21 -18.75 0.63
CA GLU A 8 -6.17 -18.45 1.62
C GLU A 8 -5.14 -17.45 1.09
N LEU A 9 -4.74 -17.59 -0.17
CA LEU A 9 -3.87 -16.62 -0.83
C LEU A 9 -4.50 -15.22 -0.88
N LEU A 10 -5.78 -15.13 -1.24
CA LEU A 10 -6.52 -13.86 -1.23
C LEU A 10 -6.59 -13.24 0.16
N LYS A 11 -6.82 -14.04 1.20
CA LYS A 11 -6.79 -13.55 2.59
C LYS A 11 -5.43 -12.99 2.98
N LEU A 12 -4.34 -13.67 2.59
CA LEU A 12 -2.99 -13.19 2.85
C LEU A 12 -2.72 -11.87 2.11
N ILE A 13 -3.18 -11.75 0.86
CA ILE A 13 -3.06 -10.50 0.09
C ILE A 13 -3.80 -9.37 0.80
N HIS A 14 -5.07 -9.55 1.18
CA HIS A 14 -5.83 -8.52 1.90
C HIS A 14 -5.22 -8.17 3.25
N SER A 15 -4.64 -9.15 3.97
CA SER A 15 -3.98 -8.89 5.26
C SER A 15 -2.79 -7.93 5.16
N ILE A 16 -2.24 -7.72 3.95
CA ILE A 16 -1.14 -6.81 3.68
C ILE A 16 -1.67 -5.54 2.97
N ALA A 17 -2.57 -5.70 1.99
CA ALA A 17 -3.09 -4.60 1.21
C ALA A 17 -3.94 -3.64 2.05
N ASP A 18 -4.89 -4.16 2.84
CA ASP A 18 -5.83 -3.32 3.58
C ASP A 18 -5.10 -2.41 4.60
N PRO A 19 -4.14 -2.89 5.41
CA PRO A 19 -3.38 -2.00 6.31
C PRO A 19 -2.55 -0.96 5.57
N CYS A 20 -2.02 -1.29 4.39
CA CYS A 20 -1.24 -0.35 3.59
C CYS A 20 -2.12 0.75 2.98
N GLU A 21 -3.33 0.44 2.54
CA GLU A 21 -4.32 1.45 2.12
C GLU A 21 -4.69 2.38 3.30
N ASP A 22 -4.90 1.80 4.48
CA ASP A 22 -5.14 2.54 5.72
C ASP A 22 -4.01 3.51 6.08
N ILE A 23 -2.75 3.09 5.87
CA ILE A 23 -1.56 3.92 6.09
C ILE A 23 -1.53 5.08 5.09
N ILE A 24 -1.77 4.81 3.80
CA ILE A 24 -1.81 5.85 2.76
C ILE A 24 -2.87 6.90 3.11
N ALA A 25 -4.08 6.47 3.47
CA ALA A 25 -5.16 7.39 3.82
C ALA A 25 -4.80 8.27 5.03
N LYS A 26 -4.35 7.66 6.14
CA LYS A 26 -3.99 8.41 7.36
C LYS A 26 -2.79 9.34 7.16
N ALA A 27 -1.81 8.91 6.37
CA ALA A 27 -0.66 9.73 6.03
C ALA A 27 -1.07 10.90 5.11
N GLY A 28 -2.01 10.68 4.18
CA GLY A 28 -2.63 11.74 3.38
C GLY A 28 -3.39 12.76 4.24
N ASP A 29 -4.17 12.30 5.22
CA ASP A 29 -4.89 13.16 6.15
C ASP A 29 -3.93 14.04 6.96
N LEU A 30 -2.83 13.46 7.48
CA LEU A 30 -1.80 14.20 8.22
C LEU A 30 -1.02 15.17 7.31
N ALA A 31 -0.78 14.80 6.05
CA ALA A 31 -0.13 15.67 5.08
C ALA A 31 -1.00 16.88 4.71
N GLY A 32 -2.32 16.70 4.66
CA GLY A 32 -3.29 17.75 4.33
C GLY A 32 -3.74 18.60 5.52
N ASP A 33 -3.42 18.21 6.75
CA ASP A 33 -3.83 18.90 7.97
C ASP A 33 -2.94 20.12 8.25
N PRO A 34 -3.44 21.36 8.09
CA PRO A 34 -2.67 22.57 8.30
C PRO A 34 -2.34 22.85 9.77
N SER A 35 -2.93 22.10 10.71
CA SER A 35 -2.59 22.17 12.13
C SER A 35 -1.32 21.40 12.48
N GLN A 36 -0.83 20.53 11.58
CA GLN A 36 0.42 19.80 11.76
C GLN A 36 1.63 20.70 11.47
N PRO A 37 2.77 20.47 12.13
CA PRO A 37 4.04 21.07 11.74
C PRO A 37 4.40 20.74 10.28
N PRO A 38 5.05 21.64 9.52
CA PRO A 38 5.44 21.39 8.12
C PRO A 38 6.29 20.13 7.93
N GLU A 39 7.14 19.80 8.91
CA GLU A 39 7.94 18.57 8.89
C GLU A 39 7.08 17.30 8.94
N ILE A 40 5.98 17.33 9.71
CA ILE A 40 5.05 16.21 9.83
C ILE A 40 4.19 16.09 8.58
N GLN A 41 3.76 17.22 8.00
CA GLN A 41 3.03 17.22 6.74
C GLN A 41 3.87 16.58 5.63
N GLN A 42 5.13 17.01 5.50
CA GLN A 42 6.04 16.48 4.48
C GLN A 42 6.38 15.00 4.73
N ALA A 43 6.72 14.62 5.97
CA ALA A 43 7.03 13.22 6.29
C ALA A 43 5.83 12.30 6.02
N SER A 44 4.61 12.76 6.27
CA SER A 44 3.40 12.01 6.00
C SER A 44 3.13 11.89 4.50
N ALA A 45 3.37 12.96 3.72
CA ALA A 45 3.28 12.92 2.26
C ALA A 45 4.29 11.93 1.66
N ASP A 46 5.54 11.96 2.13
CA ASP A 46 6.61 11.06 1.69
C ASP A 46 6.29 9.60 2.04
N LEU A 47 5.71 9.37 3.22
CA LEU A 47 5.26 8.04 3.65
C LEU A 47 4.15 7.50 2.72
N ALA A 48 3.11 8.29 2.45
CA ALA A 48 2.03 7.91 1.54
C ALA A 48 2.58 7.55 0.15
N ALA A 49 3.42 8.42 -0.42
CA ALA A 49 4.04 8.21 -1.73
C ALA A 49 4.93 6.95 -1.76
N THR A 50 5.66 6.66 -0.68
CA THR A 50 6.51 5.47 -0.59
C THR A 50 5.68 4.19 -0.61
N VAL A 51 4.58 4.15 0.16
CA VAL A 51 3.70 2.97 0.20
C VAL A 51 3.00 2.76 -1.16
N GLU A 52 2.57 3.83 -1.82
CA GLU A 52 2.04 3.74 -3.19
C GLU A 52 3.08 3.20 -4.19
N GLN A 53 4.33 3.64 -4.11
CA GLN A 53 5.40 3.12 -4.97
C GLN A 53 5.67 1.63 -4.73
N LEU A 54 5.58 1.15 -3.48
CA LEU A 54 5.71 -0.28 -3.19
C LEU A 54 4.63 -1.10 -3.90
N PHE A 55 3.38 -0.62 -3.93
CA PHE A 55 2.31 -1.26 -4.68
C PHE A 55 2.54 -1.24 -6.20
N GLN A 56 3.08 -0.14 -6.74
CA GLN A 56 3.43 -0.06 -8.16
C GLN A 56 4.54 -1.05 -8.52
N ILE A 57 5.55 -1.21 -7.66
CA ILE A 57 6.62 -2.21 -7.86
C ILE A 57 6.04 -3.62 -7.80
N ALA A 58 5.16 -3.92 -6.83
CA ALA A 58 4.49 -5.21 -6.74
C ALA A 58 3.68 -5.51 -8.02
N HIS A 59 2.93 -4.52 -8.52
CA HIS A 59 2.17 -4.65 -9.76
C HIS A 59 3.07 -4.87 -10.98
N TYR A 60 4.19 -4.13 -11.07
CA TYR A 60 5.18 -4.33 -12.12
C TYR A 60 5.76 -5.74 -12.10
N ILE A 61 6.15 -6.25 -10.93
CA ILE A 61 6.66 -7.63 -10.78
C ILE A 61 5.60 -8.64 -11.23
N MET A 62 4.35 -8.49 -10.82
CA MET A 62 3.26 -9.37 -11.24
C MET A 62 3.06 -9.40 -12.77
N ASN A 63 3.20 -8.25 -13.44
CA ASN A 63 3.03 -8.15 -14.89
C ASN A 63 4.28 -8.56 -15.68
N ALA A 64 5.47 -8.31 -15.14
CA ALA A 64 6.76 -8.61 -15.76
C ALA A 64 7.19 -10.07 -15.53
N THR A 65 6.58 -10.78 -14.58
CA THR A 65 6.82 -12.22 -14.39
C THR A 65 6.08 -12.99 -15.49
N PRO A 66 6.78 -13.59 -16.48
CA PRO A 66 6.13 -14.46 -17.45
C PRO A 66 5.46 -15.60 -16.70
N ARG A 67 4.22 -15.94 -17.07
CA ARG A 67 3.44 -17.03 -16.46
C ARG A 67 4.33 -18.27 -16.29
N LEU A 68 4.72 -18.58 -15.05
CA LEU A 68 5.30 -19.87 -14.68
C LEU A 68 4.23 -20.97 -14.82
#